data_AF-A0A4Y2GJG7-F1
#
_entry.id   AF-A0A4Y2GJG7-F1
#
_cell.length_a   1.000
_cell.length_b   1.000
_cell.length_c   1.000
_cell.angle_alpha   90.00
_cell.angle_beta   90.00
_cell.angle_gamma   90.00
#
_symmetry.space_group_name_H-M   'P 1'
#
loop_
_entity.id
_entity.type
_entity.pdbx_description
1 polymer ?
#
loop_
_entity_poly.entity_id
_entity_poly.type
_entity_poly.pdbx_seq_one_letter_code
_entity_poly.pdbx_strand_id
1 'polypeptide(L)'
;MRSEFKPRTITCRNKRGELVSEPHALPEVWKDYFQDLLEGRDEADTAQDDPAEQDFIKDEDSPPPSIDEVILAIKKLKTNRSAGPDNIPSELLKVNEPVLVDVLHKILVKIWESEKFPTEWK
;
A
#
# COMPACT_ATOMS: atom_id res chain seq x y z
N MET A 1 25.55 22.56 31.94
CA MET A 1 25.87 22.64 30.50
C MET A 1 24.56 22.84 29.74
N ARG A 2 24.38 23.96 29.04
CA ARG A 2 23.19 24.19 28.20
C ARG A 2 23.44 23.52 26.85
N SER A 3 22.55 22.62 26.43
CA SER A 3 22.58 22.03 25.09
C SER A 3 22.37 23.13 24.05
N GLU A 4 23.21 23.17 23.01
CA GLU A 4 23.11 24.13 21.92
C GLU A 4 21.85 23.88 21.08
N PHE A 5 21.06 24.93 20.86
CA PHE A 5 19.89 24.90 19.99
C PHE A 5 20.33 24.70 18.53
N LYS A 6 20.08 23.52 17.97
CA LYS A 6 20.21 23.27 16.52
C LYS A 6 18.86 23.56 15.86
N PRO A 7 18.70 24.67 15.11
CA PRO A 7 17.47 24.89 14.35
C PRO A 7 17.30 23.75 13.34
N ARG A 8 16.13 23.10 13.35
CA ARG A 8 15.74 22.18 12.29
C ARG A 8 15.43 23.00 11.04
N THR A 9 16.40 23.19 10.17
CA THR A 9 16.14 23.77 8.85
C THR A 9 15.38 22.72 8.03
N ILE A 10 14.09 22.94 7.82
CA ILE A 10 13.26 22.11 6.94
C ILE A 10 13.67 22.45 5.51
N THR A 11 14.22 21.47 4.79
CA THR A 11 14.59 21.59 3.38
C THR A 11 13.69 20.69 2.56
N CYS A 12 12.99 21.24 1.57
CA CYS A 12 12.14 20.49 0.65
C CYS A 12 12.69 20.60 -0.78
N ARG A 13 12.50 19.57 -1.60
CA ARG A 13 12.90 19.57 -3.00
C ARG A 13 11.74 20.10 -3.86
N ASN A 14 12.00 21.07 -4.73
CA ASN A 14 10.99 21.57 -5.67
C ASN A 14 10.85 20.64 -6.90
N LYS A 15 9.88 20.93 -7.78
CA LYS A 15 9.64 20.20 -9.04
C LYS A 15 10.86 20.12 -9.97
N ARG A 16 11.80 21.07 -9.84
CA ARG A 16 13.04 21.15 -10.64
C ARG A 16 14.21 20.39 -10.00
N GLY A 17 13.99 19.74 -8.85
CA GLY A 17 15.00 18.99 -8.13
C GLY A 17 15.88 19.83 -7.18
N GLU A 18 15.61 21.12 -7.06
CA GLU A 18 16.39 22.07 -6.26
C GLU A 18 15.94 22.04 -4.79
N LEU A 19 16.89 22.17 -3.86
CA LEU A 19 16.61 22.22 -2.43
C LEU A 19 16.20 23.64 -2.01
N VAL A 20 14.97 23.76 -1.53
CA VAL A 20 14.38 24.99 -0.98
C VAL A 20 14.38 24.90 0.53
N SER A 21 15.00 25.89 1.18
CA SER A 21 15.06 26.00 2.65
C SER A 21 14.37 27.27 3.19
N GLU A 22 13.93 28.14 2.29
CA GLU A 22 13.30 29.41 2.65
C GLU A 22 11.86 29.18 3.13
N PRO A 23 11.51 29.60 4.37
CA PRO A 23 10.18 29.34 4.94
C PRO A 23 9.01 29.85 4.09
N HIS A 24 9.21 30.94 3.35
CA HIS A 24 8.18 31.54 2.49
C HIS A 24 7.99 30.79 1.16
N ALA A 25 8.98 30.02 0.74
CA ALA A 25 8.94 29.26 -0.51
C ALA A 25 8.47 27.82 -0.30
N LEU A 26 8.53 27.30 0.94
CA LEU A 26 8.02 25.97 1.27
C LEU A 26 6.53 25.79 0.94
N PRO A 27 5.61 26.74 1.26
CA PRO A 27 4.19 26.57 0.93
C PRO A 27 3.93 26.43 -0.56
N GLU A 28 4.66 27.15 -1.41
CA GLU A 28 4.52 27.03 -2.86
C GLU A 28 5.00 25.66 -3.35
N VAL A 29 6.13 25.15 -2.86
CA VAL A 29 6.61 23.79 -3.16
C VAL A 29 5.58 22.73 -2.73
N TRP A 30 4.94 22.91 -1.58
CA TRP A 30 3.92 22.00 -1.08
C TRP A 30 2.64 22.07 -1.92
N LYS A 31 2.16 23.28 -2.24
CA LYS A 31 1.01 23.51 -3.11
C LYS A 31 1.22 22.85 -4.48
N ASP A 32 2.39 23.07 -5.06
CA ASP A 32 2.80 22.49 -6.34
C ASP A 32 2.80 20.96 -6.31
N TYR A 33 3.33 20.35 -5.23
CA TYR A 33 3.32 18.91 -5.02
C TYR A 33 1.91 18.35 -4.87
N PHE A 34 1.10 18.92 -3.97
CA PHE A 34 -0.27 18.46 -3.73
C PHE A 34 -1.17 18.67 -4.93
N GLN A 35 -0.97 19.74 -5.71
CA GLN A 35 -1.70 19.96 -6.94
C GLN A 35 -1.41 18.87 -7.97
N ASP A 36 -0.15 18.51 -8.19
CA ASP A 36 0.20 17.42 -9.12
C ASP A 36 -0.34 16.06 -8.63
N LEU A 37 -0.29 15.82 -7.32
CA LEU A 37 -0.84 14.62 -6.68
C LEU A 37 -2.36 14.52 -6.88
N LEU A 38 -3.10 15.60 -6.60
CA LEU A 38 -4.57 15.63 -6.70
C LEU A 38 -5.05 15.63 -8.16
N GLU A 39 -4.28 16.21 -9.07
CA GLU A 39 -4.58 16.21 -10.51
C GLU A 39 -4.13 14.90 -11.19
N GLY A 40 -3.60 13.93 -10.44
CA GLY A 40 -3.20 12.61 -10.95
C GLY A 40 -2.03 12.65 -11.94
N ARG A 41 -1.27 13.76 -11.95
CA ARG A 41 -0.08 13.95 -12.79
C ARG A 41 1.17 13.37 -12.15
N ASP A 42 1.09 12.97 -10.89
CA ASP A 42 2.15 12.20 -10.22
C ASP A 42 2.07 10.72 -10.65
N GLU A 43 2.92 10.33 -11.58
CA GLU A 43 2.99 8.96 -12.12
C GLU A 43 3.34 7.91 -11.05
N ALA A 44 3.81 8.32 -9.87
CA ALA A 44 4.18 7.41 -8.79
C ALA A 44 2.98 6.82 -8.04
N ASP A 45 1.78 7.42 -8.11
CA ASP A 45 0.64 6.98 -7.30
C ASP A 45 -0.72 6.95 -8.03
N THR A 46 -0.75 7.13 -9.36
CA THR A 46 -1.97 6.92 -10.17
C THR A 46 -2.26 5.42 -10.34
N ALA A 47 -2.51 4.72 -9.24
CA ALA A 47 -3.12 3.42 -9.23
C ALA A 47 -4.41 3.55 -8.42
N GLN A 48 -5.49 3.88 -9.14
CA GLN A 48 -6.86 4.03 -8.67
C GLN A 48 -7.11 3.33 -7.33
N ASP A 49 -7.37 4.15 -6.32
CA ASP A 49 -7.85 3.75 -5.01
C ASP A 49 -9.38 3.73 -5.02
N ASP A 50 -9.97 3.31 -6.14
CA ASP A 50 -11.33 2.81 -6.10
C ASP A 50 -11.21 1.43 -5.46
N PRO A 51 -11.66 1.23 -4.20
CA PRO A 51 -12.22 -0.06 -3.88
C PRO A 51 -13.35 -0.19 -4.87
N ALA A 52 -13.11 -0.90 -5.99
CA ALA A 52 -14.21 -1.54 -6.65
C ALA A 52 -14.91 -2.28 -5.53
N GLU A 53 -16.11 -1.82 -5.15
CA GLU A 53 -17.11 -2.66 -4.53
C GLU A 53 -17.38 -3.77 -5.55
N GLN A 54 -16.41 -4.67 -5.68
CA GLN A 54 -16.60 -5.94 -6.32
C GLN A 54 -17.43 -6.67 -5.28
N ASP A 55 -18.74 -6.64 -5.49
CA ASP A 55 -19.61 -7.64 -4.91
C ASP A 55 -18.95 -8.98 -5.22
N PHE A 56 -18.31 -9.57 -4.20
CA PHE A 56 -17.74 -10.91 -4.26
C PHE A 56 -18.92 -11.88 -4.23
N ILE A 57 -19.73 -11.86 -5.29
CA ILE A 57 -20.75 -12.86 -5.51
C ILE A 57 -19.98 -14.12 -5.85
N LYS A 58 -19.92 -15.04 -4.90
CA LYS A 58 -19.52 -16.41 -5.18
C LYS A 58 -20.53 -16.95 -6.20
N ASP A 59 -20.09 -17.12 -7.44
CA ASP A 59 -20.77 -18.05 -8.33
C ASP A 59 -20.70 -19.42 -7.64
N GLU A 60 -21.86 -20.01 -7.33
CA GLU A 60 -21.98 -21.24 -6.53
C GLU A 60 -21.15 -22.41 -7.12
N ASP A 61 -20.90 -22.36 -8.43
CA ASP A 61 -20.11 -23.33 -9.20
C ASP A 61 -18.61 -22.98 -9.35
N SER A 62 -18.13 -21.88 -8.78
CA SER A 62 -16.72 -21.51 -8.89
C SER A 62 -15.83 -22.38 -8.00
N PRO A 63 -14.72 -22.94 -8.52
CA PRO A 63 -13.81 -23.75 -7.72
C PRO A 63 -13.11 -22.92 -6.63
N PRO A 64 -12.62 -23.57 -5.55
CA PRO A 64 -11.77 -22.90 -4.57
C PRO A 64 -10.51 -22.30 -5.23
N PRO A 65 -9.96 -21.21 -4.66
CA PRO A 65 -8.78 -20.57 -5.20
C PRO A 65 -7.60 -21.55 -5.28
N SER A 66 -6.90 -21.53 -6.40
CA SER A 66 -5.71 -22.34 -6.65
C SER A 66 -4.44 -21.69 -6.06
N ILE A 67 -3.40 -22.49 -5.86
CA ILE A 67 -2.09 -21.99 -5.40
C ILE A 67 -1.50 -20.97 -6.38
N ASP A 68 -1.65 -21.20 -7.69
CA ASP A 68 -1.13 -20.29 -8.72
C ASP A 68 -1.83 -18.93 -8.69
N GLU A 69 -3.13 -18.89 -8.42
CA GLU A 69 -3.86 -17.63 -8.22
C GLU A 69 -3.37 -16.87 -6.99
N VAL A 70 -3.07 -17.58 -5.90
CA VAL A 70 -2.50 -16.96 -4.69
C VAL A 70 -1.12 -16.37 -4.97
N ILE A 71 -0.26 -17.10 -5.67
CA ILE A 71 1.07 -16.61 -6.09
C ILE A 71 0.93 -15.38 -6.99
N LEU A 72 -0.01 -15.41 -7.94
CA LEU A 72 -0.26 -14.30 -8.84
C LEU A 72 -0.78 -13.06 -8.09
N ALA A 73 -1.68 -13.26 -7.12
CA ALA A 73 -2.20 -12.20 -6.27
C ALA A 73 -1.10 -11.55 -5.42
N ILE A 74 -0.24 -12.35 -4.78
CA ILE A 74 0.92 -11.87 -4.01
C ILE A 74 1.84 -11.01 -4.89
N LYS A 75 2.13 -11.46 -6.12
CA LYS A 75 2.97 -10.70 -7.06
C LYS A 75 2.36 -9.35 -7.44
N LYS A 76 1.03 -9.28 -7.56
CA LYS A 76 0.26 -8.08 -7.90
C LYS A 76 0.12 -7.06 -6.76
N LEU A 77 0.46 -7.41 -5.52
CA LEU A 77 0.41 -6.47 -4.39
C LEU A 77 1.23 -5.20 -4.69
N LYS A 78 0.79 -4.02 -4.23
CA LYS A 78 1.58 -2.78 -4.37
C LYS A 78 2.70 -2.77 -3.33
N THR A 79 3.90 -2.32 -3.71
CA THR A 79 5.04 -2.09 -2.80
C THR A 79 5.06 -0.64 -2.32
N ASN A 80 5.82 -0.35 -1.27
CA ASN A 80 5.92 0.93 -0.56
C ASN A 80 4.58 1.41 0.01
N ARG A 81 3.66 0.48 0.30
CA ARG A 81 2.44 0.80 1.04
C ARG A 81 2.71 0.67 2.54
N SER A 82 2.00 1.44 3.34
CA SER A 82 2.07 1.31 4.79
C SER A 82 1.59 -0.09 5.19
N ALA A 83 2.27 -0.70 6.16
CA ALA A 83 1.82 -1.97 6.72
C ALA A 83 0.44 -1.81 7.36
N GLY A 84 -0.35 -2.89 7.35
CA GLY A 84 -1.65 -2.92 8.02
C GLY A 84 -1.52 -2.88 9.55
N PRO A 85 -2.64 -3.05 10.28
CA PRO A 85 -2.66 -3.18 11.74
C PRO A 85 -1.80 -4.33 12.27
N ASP A 86 -1.54 -5.33 11.44
CA ASP A 86 -0.65 -6.47 11.70
C ASP A 86 0.84 -6.11 11.61
N ASN A 87 1.16 -4.89 11.13
CA ASN A 87 2.51 -4.39 10.89
C ASN A 87 3.32 -5.27 9.91
N ILE A 88 2.63 -5.99 9.02
CA ILE A 88 3.24 -6.81 7.97
C ILE A 88 3.28 -6.01 6.65
N PRO A 89 4.46 -5.66 6.14
CA PRO A 89 4.58 -4.95 4.87
C PRO A 89 4.37 -5.93 3.68
N SER A 90 3.83 -5.42 2.57
CA SER A 90 3.54 -6.24 1.38
C SER A 90 4.80 -6.82 0.73
N GLU A 91 5.96 -6.18 0.92
CA GLU A 91 7.27 -6.65 0.52
C GLU A 91 7.61 -8.00 1.14
N LEU A 92 7.20 -8.22 2.39
CA LEU A 92 7.46 -9.47 3.09
C LEU A 92 6.68 -10.62 2.46
N LEU A 93 5.44 -10.35 2.04
CA LEU A 93 4.60 -11.32 1.35
C LEU A 93 5.15 -11.67 -0.04
N LYS A 94 5.72 -10.67 -0.73
CA LYS A 94 6.32 -10.83 -2.06
C LYS A 94 7.59 -11.67 -2.11
N VAL A 95 8.20 -11.99 -0.96
CA VAL A 95 9.30 -12.97 -0.90
C VAL A 95 8.84 -14.34 -1.43
N ASN A 96 7.52 -14.60 -1.45
CA ASN A 96 6.87 -15.75 -2.09
C ASN A 96 7.50 -17.07 -1.62
N GLU A 97 7.73 -17.17 -0.31
CA GLU A 97 8.28 -18.36 0.33
C GLU A 97 7.22 -19.48 0.33
N PRO A 98 7.59 -20.74 -0.03
CA PRO A 98 6.61 -21.82 -0.21
C PRO A 98 5.72 -22.09 1.00
N VAL A 99 6.25 -22.00 2.23
CA VAL A 99 5.48 -22.20 3.46
C VAL A 99 4.45 -21.07 3.63
N LEU A 100 4.84 -19.82 3.35
CA LEU A 100 3.91 -18.69 3.40
C LEU A 100 2.75 -18.86 2.40
N VAL A 101 3.06 -19.23 1.16
CA VAL A 101 2.05 -19.43 0.10
C VAL A 101 1.09 -20.56 0.49
N ASP A 102 1.60 -21.67 1.02
CA ASP A 102 0.78 -22.81 1.48
C ASP A 102 -0.15 -22.41 2.64
N VAL A 103 0.36 -21.64 3.61
CA VAL A 103 -0.46 -21.14 4.73
C VAL A 103 -1.56 -20.19 4.24
N LEU A 104 -1.23 -19.25 3.37
CA LEU A 104 -2.21 -18.32 2.79
C LEU A 104 -3.27 -19.06 1.96
N HIS A 105 -2.87 -20.03 1.15
CA HIS A 105 -3.78 -20.85 0.36
C HIS A 105 -4.76 -21.61 1.27
N LYS A 106 -4.28 -22.23 2.34
CA LYS A 106 -5.14 -22.92 3.32
C LYS A 106 -6.16 -21.99 3.99
N ILE A 107 -5.75 -20.77 4.34
CA ILE A 107 -6.65 -19.78 4.94
C ILE A 107 -7.73 -19.38 3.93
N LEU A 108 -7.34 -19.07 2.69
CA LEU A 108 -8.25 -18.65 1.63
C LEU A 108 -9.26 -19.74 1.27
N VAL A 109 -8.81 -21.00 1.14
CA VAL A 109 -9.69 -22.15 0.91
C VAL A 109 -10.66 -22.34 2.08
N LYS A 110 -10.19 -22.21 3.32
CA LYS A 110 -11.07 -22.32 4.49
C LYS A 110 -12.15 -21.22 4.51
N ILE A 111 -11.80 -19.99 4.14
CA ILE A 111 -12.78 -18.89 4.03
C ILE A 111 -13.75 -19.18 2.88
N TRP A 112 -13.27 -19.68 1.75
CA TRP A 112 -14.07 -20.05 0.57
C TRP A 112 -15.13 -21.12 0.88
N GLU A 113 -14.74 -22.16 1.63
CA GLU A 113 -15.62 -23.28 1.98
C GLU A 113 -16.60 -22.92 3.11
N SER A 114 -16.15 -22.18 4.11
CA SER A 114 -16.97 -21.86 5.29
C SER A 114 -17.83 -20.62 5.13
N GLU A 115 -17.55 -19.80 4.11
CA GLU A 115 -18.16 -18.49 3.84
C GLU A 115 -18.15 -17.56 5.06
N LYS A 116 -17.13 -17.72 5.92
CA LYS A 116 -16.98 -16.98 7.18
C LYS A 116 -15.64 -16.27 7.20
N PHE A 117 -15.70 -14.95 7.25
CA PHE A 117 -14.53 -14.12 7.49
C PHE A 117 -14.14 -14.16 8.98
N PRO A 118 -12.84 -14.05 9.30
CA PRO A 118 -12.37 -13.80 10.66
C PRO A 118 -13.04 -12.55 11.23
N THR A 119 -13.43 -12.58 12.50
CA THR A 119 -14.07 -11.43 13.16
C THR A 119 -13.17 -10.19 13.19
N GLU A 120 -11.85 -10.40 13.20
CA GLU A 120 -10.85 -9.33 13.15
C GLU A 120 -10.79 -8.60 11.79
N TRP A 121 -11.33 -9.20 10.73
CA TRP A 121 -11.35 -8.63 9.37
C TRP A 121 -12.66 -7.92 9.03
N LYS A 122 -13.57 -7.85 10.00
CA LYS A 122 -14.90 -7.24 9.84
C LYS A 122 -14.89 -5.76 10.21
#